data_AF-A0A5F2HV28-F1
#
_entry.id   AF-A0A5F2HV28-F1
#
_cell.length_a   1.000
_cell.length_b   1.000
_cell.length_c   1.000
_cell.angle_alpha   90.00
_cell.angle_beta   90.00
_cell.angle_gamma   90.00
#
_symmetry.space_group_name_H-M   'P 1'
#
loop_
_entity.id
_entity.type
_entity.pdbx_description
1 polymer ?
#
loop_
_entity_poly.entity_id
_entity_poly.type
_entity_poly.pdbx_seq_one_letter_code
_entity_poly.pdbx_strand_id
1 'polypeptide(L)'
;RPAPPELVAEMLALFGYQAGDLDPAIPPALIHGGADHFVLALKSRERLAAMAYDLKQGQALMRREGLVTIMMAHAETPRLFHTRKPFASGGVYENPAT
;
A
#
# COMPACT_ATOMS: atom_id res chain seq x y z
N ARG A 1 -12.43 4.10 4.68
CA ARG A 1 -13.44 3.01 4.59
C ARG A 1 -12.74 1.69 4.30
N PRO A 2 -13.29 0.53 4.72
CA PRO A 2 -12.72 -0.78 4.38
C PRO A 2 -12.54 -0.93 2.86
N ALA A 3 -11.44 -1.55 2.45
CA ALA A 3 -11.19 -1.86 1.05
C ALA A 3 -12.03 -3.07 0.59
N PRO A 4 -12.57 -3.06 -0.64
CA PRO A 4 -13.22 -4.25 -1.20
C PRO A 4 -12.25 -5.43 -1.29
N PRO A 5 -12.67 -6.67 -0.96
CA PRO A 5 -11.77 -7.85 -0.92
C PRO A 5 -11.03 -8.11 -2.24
N GLU A 6 -11.69 -7.88 -3.37
CA GLU A 6 -11.12 -8.02 -4.71
C GLU A 6 -9.95 -7.06 -4.93
N LEU A 7 -10.11 -5.80 -4.51
CA LEU A 7 -9.05 -4.80 -4.62
C LEU A 7 -7.89 -5.13 -3.67
N VAL A 8 -8.18 -5.67 -2.47
CA VAL A 8 -7.14 -6.15 -1.56
C VAL A 8 -6.32 -7.26 -2.22
N ALA A 9 -6.96 -8.22 -2.89
CA ALA A 9 -6.27 -9.30 -3.57
C ALA A 9 -5.38 -8.80 -4.72
N GLU A 10 -5.86 -7.86 -5.54
CA GLU A 10 -5.05 -7.24 -6.60
C GLU A 10 -3.86 -6.46 -6.04
N MET A 11 -4.05 -5.72 -4.95
CA MET A 11 -2.98 -4.97 -4.29
C MET A 11 -1.93 -5.91 -3.71
N LEU A 12 -2.34 -6.98 -3.04
CA LEU A 12 -1.40 -8.00 -2.53
C LEU A 12 -0.62 -8.65 -3.66
N ALA A 13 -1.28 -9.02 -4.76
CA ALA A 13 -0.64 -9.60 -5.93
C ALA A 13 0.39 -8.65 -6.58
N LEU A 14 0.07 -7.36 -6.69
CA LEU A 14 0.97 -6.34 -7.25
C LEU A 14 2.33 -6.31 -6.53
N PHE A 15 2.32 -6.45 -5.20
CA PHE A 15 3.53 -6.40 -4.39
C PHE A 15 4.08 -7.79 -4.01
N GLY A 16 3.47 -8.87 -4.51
CA GLY A 16 3.87 -10.25 -4.20
C GLY A 16 3.61 -10.68 -2.74
N TYR A 17 2.69 -10.02 -2.04
CA TYR A 17 2.29 -10.38 -0.67
C TYR A 17 1.09 -11.32 -0.65
N GLN A 18 0.89 -11.94 0.50
CA GLN A 18 -0.26 -12.81 0.80
C GLN A 18 -1.08 -12.21 1.95
N ALA A 19 -2.33 -12.64 2.11
CA ALA A 19 -3.20 -12.16 3.18
C ALA A 19 -2.59 -12.37 4.58
N GLY A 20 -1.85 -13.47 4.78
CA GLY A 20 -1.14 -13.76 6.02
C GLY A 20 0.04 -12.84 6.32
N ASP A 21 0.40 -11.94 5.41
CA ASP A 21 1.48 -10.96 5.59
C ASP A 21 0.97 -9.64 6.18
N LEU A 22 -0.35 -9.45 6.17
CA LEU A 22 -1.00 -8.27 6.72
C LEU A 22 -0.99 -8.28 8.24
N ASP A 23 -0.99 -7.09 8.82
CA ASP A 23 -1.28 -6.88 10.23
C ASP A 23 -2.81 -6.94 10.44
N PRO A 24 -3.34 -7.91 11.21
CA PRO A 24 -4.77 -8.03 11.45
C PRO A 24 -5.35 -6.88 12.29
N ALA A 25 -4.51 -6.12 13.02
CA ALA A 25 -4.96 -4.99 13.83
C ALA A 25 -5.28 -3.75 12.97
N ILE A 26 -4.76 -3.68 11.74
CA ILE A 26 -4.92 -2.53 10.85
C ILE A 26 -5.38 -3.05 9.47
N PRO A 27 -6.68 -3.24 9.26
CA PRO A 27 -7.19 -3.82 8.03
C PRO A 27 -6.96 -2.90 6.82
N PRO A 28 -6.79 -3.46 5.60
CA PRO A 28 -6.68 -2.67 4.39
C PRO A 28 -7.87 -1.73 4.19
N ALA A 29 -7.58 -0.50 3.77
CA ALA A 29 -8.60 0.53 3.66
C ALA A 29 -8.32 1.48 2.50
N LEU A 30 -9.41 2.07 2.01
CA LEU A 30 -9.37 3.27 1.19
C LEU A 30 -9.44 4.49 2.13
N ILE A 31 -8.46 5.37 2.03
CA ILE A 31 -8.32 6.56 2.88
C ILE A 31 -8.30 7.82 2.01
N HIS A 32 -8.73 8.95 2.57
CA HIS A 32 -8.79 10.23 1.89
C HIS A 32 -8.03 11.31 2.67
N GLY A 33 -7.20 12.09 1.98
CA GLY A 33 -6.38 13.15 2.57
C GLY A 33 -6.11 14.29 1.59
N GLY A 34 -7.17 14.79 0.94
CA GLY A 34 -7.08 15.71 -0.21
C GLY A 34 -7.01 14.98 -1.56
N ALA A 35 -6.62 13.70 -1.54
CA ALA A 35 -6.76 12.74 -2.62
C ALA A 35 -7.05 11.35 -2.05
N ASP A 36 -7.41 10.40 -2.91
CA ASP A 36 -7.69 9.02 -2.53
C ASP A 36 -6.42 8.17 -2.52
N HIS A 37 -6.30 7.33 -1.49
CA HIS A 37 -5.16 6.45 -1.28
C HIS A 37 -5.64 5.07 -0.79
N PHE A 38 -4.76 4.08 -0.97
CA PHE A 38 -4.94 2.75 -0.41
C PHE A 38 -3.95 2.54 0.73
N VAL A 39 -4.34 1.89 1.83
CA VAL A 39 -3.42 1.52 2.91
C VAL A 39 -3.31 0.00 3.06
N LEU A 40 -2.07 -0.47 3.21
CA LEU A 40 -1.70 -1.85 3.55
C LEU A 40 -0.78 -1.82 4.77
N ALA A 41 -1.20 -2.47 5.86
CA ALA A 41 -0.33 -2.68 7.01
C ALA A 41 0.27 -4.09 6.95
N LEU A 42 1.59 -4.18 7.05
CA LEU A 42 2.35 -5.43 7.06
C LEU A 42 2.83 -5.77 8.48
N LYS A 43 2.84 -7.06 8.80
CA LYS A 43 3.35 -7.57 10.08
C LYS A 43 4.88 -7.55 10.21
N SER A 44 5.63 -7.32 9.13
CA SER A 44 7.10 -7.40 9.11
C SER A 44 7.73 -6.13 8.53
N ARG A 45 8.71 -5.59 9.26
CA ARG A 45 9.53 -4.46 8.83
C ARG A 45 10.38 -4.80 7.61
N GLU A 46 10.91 -6.02 7.57
CA GLU A 46 11.76 -6.53 6.49
C GLU A 46 10.98 -6.60 5.18
N ARG A 47 9.74 -7.09 5.21
CA ARG A 47 8.88 -7.13 4.03
C ARG A 47 8.51 -5.76 3.52
N LEU A 48 8.24 -4.82 4.43
CA LEU A 48 8.05 -3.42 4.07
C LEU A 48 9.31 -2.86 3.40
N ALA A 49 10.49 -3.07 3.99
CA ALA A 49 11.76 -2.62 3.43
C ALA A 49 12.04 -3.25 2.05
N ALA A 50 11.67 -4.51 1.85
CA ALA A 50 11.81 -5.24 0.60
C ALA A 50 10.72 -4.95 -0.44
N MET A 51 9.83 -3.96 -0.22
CA MET A 51 8.77 -3.62 -1.19
C MET A 51 9.33 -3.47 -2.60
N ALA A 52 8.77 -4.27 -3.50
CA ALA A 52 9.04 -4.31 -4.91
C ALA A 52 7.74 -4.51 -5.68
N TYR A 53 7.59 -3.85 -6.83
CA TYR A 53 6.44 -4.04 -7.72
C TYR A 53 6.75 -3.56 -9.14
N ASP A 54 5.97 -4.01 -10.12
CA ASP A 54 6.07 -3.48 -11.48
C ASP A 54 5.41 -2.10 -11.57
N LEU A 55 6.19 -1.08 -11.94
CA LEU A 55 5.73 0.31 -11.99
C LEU A 55 4.55 0.50 -12.95
N LYS A 56 4.54 -0.18 -14.10
CA LYS A 56 3.47 -0.03 -15.09
C LYS A 56 2.18 -0.68 -14.61
N GLN A 57 2.26 -1.86 -14.02
CA GLN A 57 1.11 -2.53 -13.41
C GLN A 57 0.55 -1.72 -12.25
N GLY A 58 1.41 -1.20 -11.37
CA GLY A 58 1.00 -0.33 -10.28
C GLY A 58 0.34 0.95 -10.78
N GLN A 59 0.86 1.58 -11.83
CA GLN A 59 0.27 2.76 -12.43
C GLN A 59 -1.11 2.47 -13.03
N ALA A 60 -1.26 1.35 -13.74
CA ALA A 60 -2.54 0.95 -14.33
C ALA A 60 -3.60 0.71 -13.25
N LEU A 61 -3.25 -0.04 -12.19
CA LEU A 61 -4.12 -0.31 -11.06
C LEU A 61 -4.53 0.98 -10.35
N MET A 62 -3.55 1.82 -9.97
CA MET A 62 -3.83 3.06 -9.26
C MET A 62 -4.71 4.02 -10.07
N ARG A 63 -4.48 4.15 -11.38
CA ARG A 63 -5.31 5.01 -12.24
C ARG A 63 -6.74 4.49 -12.36
N ARG A 64 -6.91 3.18 -12.53
CA ARG A 64 -8.23 2.54 -12.61
C ARG A 64 -9.05 2.77 -11.34
N GLU A 65 -8.40 2.70 -10.19
CA GLU A 65 -9.02 2.86 -8.88
C GLU A 65 -9.05 4.31 -8.37
N GLY A 66 -8.56 5.28 -9.16
CA GLY A 66 -8.53 6.69 -8.78
C GLY A 66 -7.55 7.03 -7.64
N LEU A 67 -6.52 6.21 -7.42
CA LEU A 67 -5.59 6.32 -6.30
C LEU A 67 -4.37 7.18 -6.64
N VAL A 68 -4.05 8.12 -5.77
CA VAL A 68 -2.81 8.92 -5.87
C VAL A 68 -1.63 8.19 -5.27
N THR A 69 -1.72 7.57 -4.09
CA THR A 69 -0.63 6.70 -3.57
C THR A 69 -1.15 5.45 -2.90
N ILE A 70 -0.26 4.49 -2.71
CA ILE A 70 -0.47 3.38 -1.77
C ILE A 70 0.42 3.67 -0.56
N MET A 71 -0.16 3.68 0.64
CA MET A 71 0.54 3.79 1.91
C MET A 71 0.80 2.38 2.43
N MET A 72 2.05 1.97 2.44
CA MET A 72 2.46 0.73 3.08
C MET A 72 3.04 1.04 4.45
N ALA A 73 2.58 0.37 5.49
CA ALA A 73 2.98 0.63 6.86
C ALA A 73 3.36 -0.64 7.61
N HIS A 74 4.24 -0.50 8.59
CA HIS A 74 4.50 -1.51 9.61
C HIS A 74 4.49 -0.81 10.98
N ALA A 75 3.64 -1.28 11.89
CA ALA A 75 3.59 -0.78 13.26
C ALA A 75 4.67 -1.47 14.09
N GLU A 76 5.72 -0.74 14.47
CA GLU A 76 6.69 -1.24 15.45
C GLU A 76 6.11 -1.16 16.87
N THR A 77 5.33 -0.10 17.13
CA THR A 77 4.55 0.09 18.35
C THR A 77 3.19 0.69 17.99
N PRO A 78 2.23 0.82 18.93
CA PRO A 78 0.95 1.48 18.65
C PRO A 78 1.05 2.94 18.17
N ARG A 79 2.22 3.58 18.27
CA ARG A 79 2.45 4.98 17.89
C ARG A 79 3.66 5.21 16.98
N LEU A 80 4.42 4.16 16.65
CA LEU A 80 5.58 4.24 15.77
C LEU A 80 5.35 3.37 14.55
N PHE A 81 5.30 4.04 13.40
CA PHE A 81 5.06 3.40 12.11
C PHE A 81 6.24 3.65 11.19
N HIS A 82 6.69 2.57 10.55
CA HIS A 82 7.56 2.67 9.39
C HIS A 82 6.70 2.64 8.15
N THR A 83 7.01 3.47 7.17
CA THR A 83 6.21 3.56 5.95
C THR A 83 7.06 3.49 4.70
N ARG A 84 6.43 3.05 3.62
CA ARG A 84 6.87 3.20 2.23
C ARG A 84 5.67 3.62 1.41
N LYS A 85 5.88 4.45 0.39
CA LYS A 85 4.77 5.10 -0.30
C LYS A 85 4.87 4.99 -1.82
N PRO A 86 4.51 3.82 -2.40
CA PRO A 86 4.37 3.65 -3.83
C PRO A 86 3.55 4.77 -4.49
N PHE A 87 4.08 5.35 -5.57
CA PHE A 87 3.51 6.52 -6.24
C PHE A 87 3.41 6.38 -7.77
N ALA A 88 3.06 5.18 -8.23
CA ALA A 88 3.06 4.85 -9.64
C ALA A 88 2.14 5.72 -10.52
N SER A 89 1.02 6.22 -9.97
CA SER A 89 0.11 7.12 -10.70
C SER A 89 0.80 8.42 -11.14
N GLY A 90 1.74 8.92 -10.35
CA GLY A 90 2.61 10.07 -10.65
C GLY A 90 3.82 9.75 -11.53
N GLY A 91 3.98 8.49 -11.96
CA GLY A 91 5.10 8.06 -12.82
C GLY A 91 6.43 7.87 -12.08
N VAL A 92 6.43 7.94 -10.75
CA VAL A 92 7.60 7.71 -9.90
C VAL A 92 7.39 6.44 -9.09
N TYR A 93 8.46 5.68 -8.87
CA TYR A 93 8.38 4.40 -8.15
C TYR A 93 7.89 4.54 -6.70
N GLU A 94 8.40 5.54 -6.00
CA GLU A 94 8.07 5.81 -4.61
C GLU A 94 8.15 7.31 -4.36
N ASN A 95 7.29 7.83 -3.50
CA ASN A 95 7.33 9.24 -3.12
C ASN A 95 8.58 9.51 -2.25
N PRO A 96 9.53 10.37 -2.69
CA PRO A 96 10.77 10.64 -1.97
C PRO A 96 10.56 11.48 -0.69
N ALA A 97 9.39 12.10 -0.53
CA ALA A 97 9.05 12.95 0.61
C ALA A 97 8.12 12.22 1.59
N THR A 98 8.48 11.00 2.02
CA THR A 98 7.70 10.23 2.99
C THR A 98 8.56 9.76 4.15
#